data_AF-N8VZL2-F1
#
_entry.id   AF-N8VZL2-F1
#
_cell.length_a   1.000
_cell.length_b   1.000
_cell.length_c   1.000
_cell.angle_alpha   90.00
_cell.angle_beta   90.00
_cell.angle_gamma   90.00
#
_symmetry.space_group_name_H-M   'P 1'
#
loop_
_entity.id
_entity.type
_entity.pdbx_description
1 polymer ?
#
loop_
_entity_poly.entity_id
_entity_poly.type
_entity_poly.pdbx_seq_one_letter_code
_entity_poly.pdbx_strand_id
1 'polypeptide(L)'
;MTKLKYPPEIRERAVQLLIESKKDYPSNWAAVSAIAPKIGCTPETLHVWYQKHLDQQNPIKVQQISDQEKMKQMEREIKELKRANEILRKAAAFFIQAELDRPHKCWVYTAFIIDVFSRAIVGWKVSTRMNTDMVLDALEQALHDRGMPKNVIHHSDRGV
;
A
#
# COMPACT_ATOMS: atom_id res chain seq x y z
N MET A 1 -19.73 11.69 -14.13
CA MET A 1 -19.15 10.54 -14.86
C MET A 1 -18.91 10.96 -16.31
N THR A 2 -17.67 11.22 -16.69
CA THR A 2 -17.33 11.57 -18.08
C THR A 2 -17.53 10.36 -18.98
N LYS A 3 -18.42 10.44 -19.98
CA LYS A 3 -18.55 9.38 -21.01
C LYS A 3 -17.19 9.19 -21.68
N LEU A 4 -16.58 8.02 -21.48
CA LEU A 4 -15.35 7.63 -22.18
C LEU A 4 -15.66 7.62 -23.69
N LYS A 5 -14.89 8.41 -24.47
CA LYS A 5 -15.03 8.54 -25.93
C LYS A 5 -15.00 7.20 -26.68
N TYR A 6 -14.34 6.19 -26.10
CA TYR A 6 -14.33 4.80 -26.57
C TYR A 6 -14.50 3.84 -25.38
N PRO A 7 -15.58 3.05 -25.33
CA PRO A 7 -15.78 1.94 -24.38
C PRO A 7 -14.66 0.88 -24.49
N PRO A 8 -14.34 0.14 -23.41
CA PRO A 8 -13.29 -0.88 -23.42
C PRO A 8 -13.56 -1.99 -24.45
N GLU A 9 -14.81 -2.40 -24.59
CA GLU A 9 -15.27 -3.42 -25.56
C GLU A 9 -14.90 -3.04 -27.01
N ILE A 10 -15.05 -1.76 -27.37
CA ILE A 10 -14.72 -1.28 -28.71
C ILE A 10 -13.19 -1.32 -28.94
N ARG A 11 -12.39 -1.03 -27.91
CA ARG A 11 -10.92 -1.07 -28.01
C ARG A 11 -10.42 -2.49 -28.19
N GLU A 12 -10.94 -3.43 -27.39
CA GLU A 12 -10.58 -4.85 -27.45
C GLU A 12 -10.95 -5.46 -28.81
N ARG A 13 -12.18 -5.19 -29.27
CA ARG A 13 -12.64 -5.64 -30.59
C ARG A 13 -11.79 -5.08 -31.73
N ALA A 14 -11.38 -3.81 -31.65
CA ALA A 14 -10.54 -3.19 -32.67
C ALA A 14 -9.13 -3.81 -32.71
N VAL A 15 -8.54 -4.09 -31.53
CA VAL A 15 -7.24 -4.77 -31.42
C VAL A 15 -7.32 -6.20 -31.93
N GLN A 16 -8.39 -6.93 -31.61
CA GLN A 16 -8.61 -8.30 -32.08
C GLN A 16 -8.73 -8.36 -33.61
N LEU A 17 -9.56 -7.48 -34.19
CA LEU A 17 -9.72 -7.37 -35.64
C LEU A 17 -8.40 -7.02 -36.36
N LEU A 18 -7.55 -6.19 -35.73
CA LEU A 18 -6.21 -5.89 -36.22
C LEU A 18 -5.29 -7.12 -36.19
N ILE A 19 -5.33 -7.92 -35.13
CA ILE A 19 -4.54 -9.15 -35.01
C ILE A 19 -4.93 -10.17 -36.07
N GLU A 20 -6.24 -10.36 -36.28
CA GLU A 20 -6.78 -11.32 -37.25
C GLU A 20 -6.40 -10.95 -38.69
N SER A 21 -6.56 -9.69 -39.05
CA SER A 21 -6.31 -9.17 -40.39
C SER A 21 -4.83 -8.87 -40.68
N LYS A 22 -3.93 -8.90 -39.68
CA LYS A 22 -2.51 -8.54 -39.84
C LYS A 22 -1.78 -9.32 -40.93
N LYS A 23 -2.21 -10.55 -41.23
CA LYS A 23 -1.61 -11.41 -42.26
C LYS A 23 -1.93 -10.97 -43.70
N ASP A 24 -3.00 -10.20 -43.87
CA ASP A 24 -3.49 -9.77 -45.18
C ASP A 24 -2.84 -8.47 -45.68
N TYR A 25 -2.00 -7.84 -44.84
CA TYR A 25 -1.35 -6.56 -45.14
C TYR A 25 0.18 -6.68 -45.08
N PRO A 26 0.90 -5.86 -45.88
CA PRO A 26 2.36 -5.89 -45.92
C PRO A 26 3.03 -5.35 -44.66
N SER A 27 2.32 -4.58 -43.82
CA SER A 27 2.86 -4.04 -42.57
C SER A 27 1.78 -3.83 -41.52
N ASN A 28 2.19 -3.81 -40.24
CA ASN A 28 1.31 -3.49 -39.12
C ASN A 28 0.64 -2.12 -39.31
N TRP A 29 1.38 -1.14 -39.82
CA TRP A 29 0.87 0.21 -40.03
C TRP A 29 -0.16 0.28 -41.17
N ALA A 30 0.01 -0.51 -42.23
CA ALA A 30 -0.97 -0.63 -43.30
C ALA A 30 -2.29 -1.23 -42.79
N ALA A 31 -2.22 -2.29 -41.98
CA ALA A 31 -3.40 -2.88 -41.33
C ALA A 31 -4.09 -1.88 -40.38
N VAL A 32 -3.34 -1.18 -39.54
CA VAL A 32 -3.85 -0.13 -38.64
C VAL A 32 -4.57 0.97 -39.42
N SER A 33 -3.95 1.48 -40.49
CA SER A 33 -4.50 2.56 -41.31
C SER A 33 -5.78 2.15 -42.05
N ALA A 34 -5.89 0.88 -42.44
CA ALA A 34 -7.08 0.34 -43.12
C ALA A 34 -8.25 0.04 -42.17
N ILE A 35 -7.97 -0.29 -40.90
CA ILE A 35 -8.98 -0.71 -39.91
C ILE A 35 -9.48 0.47 -39.06
N ALA A 36 -8.62 1.42 -38.73
CA ALA A 36 -8.98 2.54 -37.86
C ALA A 36 -10.22 3.32 -38.36
N PRO A 37 -10.39 3.61 -39.67
CA PRO A 37 -11.60 4.25 -40.19
C PRO A 37 -12.87 3.39 -40.02
N LYS A 38 -12.77 2.06 -40.10
CA LYS A 38 -13.91 1.13 -39.94
C LYS A 38 -14.45 1.09 -38.51
N ILE A 39 -13.60 1.41 -37.54
CA ILE A 39 -13.94 1.49 -36.10
C ILE A 39 -14.33 2.92 -35.68
N GLY A 40 -14.04 3.92 -36.52
CA GLY A 40 -14.29 5.33 -36.21
C GLY A 40 -13.24 5.96 -35.29
N CYS A 41 -12.00 5.48 -35.33
CA CYS A 41 -10.87 6.01 -34.55
C CYS A 41 -9.71 6.44 -35.46
N THR A 42 -8.73 7.18 -34.92
CA THR A 42 -7.52 7.53 -35.70
C THR A 42 -6.53 6.36 -35.73
N PRO A 43 -5.73 6.22 -36.80
CA PRO A 43 -4.68 5.19 -36.88
C PRO A 43 -3.75 5.17 -35.66
N GLU A 44 -3.37 6.34 -35.15
CA GLU A 44 -2.51 6.49 -33.96
C GLU A 44 -3.19 5.93 -32.71
N THR A 45 -4.50 6.14 -32.57
CA THR A 45 -5.28 5.64 -31.43
C THR A 45 -5.29 4.11 -31.41
N LEU A 46 -5.57 3.49 -32.57
CA LEU A 46 -5.56 2.03 -32.71
C LEU A 46 -4.14 1.45 -32.52
N HIS A 47 -3.12 2.17 -33.00
CA HIS A 47 -1.72 1.79 -32.81
C HIS A 47 -1.33 1.75 -31.33
N VAL A 48 -1.70 2.78 -30.55
CA VAL A 48 -1.44 2.83 -29.10
C VAL A 48 -2.13 1.69 -28.36
N TRP A 49 -3.38 1.35 -28.72
CA TRP A 49 -4.08 0.23 -28.11
C TRP A 49 -3.39 -1.10 -28.41
N TYR A 50 -2.94 -1.29 -29.66
CA TYR A 50 -2.20 -2.48 -30.06
C TYR A 50 -0.85 -2.61 -29.36
N GLN A 51 -0.07 -1.53 -29.26
CA GLN A 51 1.18 -1.51 -28.50
C GLN A 51 0.96 -1.85 -27.03
N LYS A 52 -0.08 -1.26 -26.42
CA LYS A 52 -0.43 -1.53 -25.02
C LYS A 52 -0.82 -3.00 -24.81
N HIS A 53 -1.52 -3.60 -25.76
CA HIS A 53 -1.86 -5.02 -25.73
C HIS A 53 -0.61 -5.91 -25.86
N LEU A 54 0.33 -5.57 -26.75
CA LEU A 54 1.62 -6.28 -26.84
C LEU A 54 2.44 -6.15 -25.55
N ASP A 55 2.45 -4.97 -24.95
CA ASP A 55 3.08 -4.71 -23.65
C ASP A 55 2.47 -5.54 -22.52
N GLN A 56 1.15 -5.72 -22.53
CA GLN A 56 0.43 -6.55 -21.56
C GLN A 56 0.68 -8.05 -21.76
N GLN A 57 1.02 -8.49 -22.97
CA GLN A 57 1.38 -9.88 -23.26
C GLN A 57 2.88 -10.15 -23.13
N ASN A 58 3.72 -9.12 -23.00
CA ASN A 58 5.17 -9.27 -22.87
C ASN A 58 5.53 -9.88 -21.50
N PRO A 59 6.06 -11.12 -21.44
CA PRO A 59 6.31 -11.83 -20.18
C PRO A 59 7.25 -11.06 -19.24
N ILE A 60 8.22 -10.33 -19.79
CA ILE A 60 9.20 -9.54 -19.01
C ILE A 60 8.48 -8.42 -18.26
N LYS A 61 7.60 -7.69 -18.95
CA LYS A 61 6.91 -6.53 -18.40
C LYS A 61 5.85 -6.94 -17.37
N VAL A 62 5.14 -8.03 -17.65
CA VAL A 62 4.19 -8.65 -16.71
C VAL A 62 4.89 -9.12 -15.44
N GLN A 63 6.01 -9.82 -15.58
CA GLN A 63 6.81 -10.29 -14.44
C GLN A 63 7.34 -9.11 -13.62
N GLN A 64 7.86 -8.05 -14.26
CA GLN A 64 8.34 -6.85 -13.57
C GLN A 64 7.24 -6.14 -12.75
N ILE A 65 6.02 -6.04 -13.27
CA ILE A 65 4.89 -5.45 -12.53
C ILE A 65 4.57 -6.30 -11.30
N SER A 66 4.50 -7.63 -11.47
CA SER A 66 4.27 -8.55 -10.35
C SER A 66 5.38 -8.48 -9.30
N ASP A 67 6.64 -8.40 -9.72
CA ASP A 67 7.79 -8.31 -8.82
C ASP A 67 7.82 -6.98 -8.06
N GLN A 68 7.43 -5.88 -8.71
CA GLN A 68 7.29 -4.58 -8.05
C GLN A 68 6.18 -4.59 -6.98
N GLU A 69 5.07 -5.28 -7.24
CA GLU A 69 4.01 -5.44 -6.25
C GLU A 69 4.47 -6.27 -5.06
N LYS A 70 5.16 -7.39 -5.30
CA LYS A 70 5.74 -8.23 -4.24
C LYS A 70 6.77 -7.47 -3.42
N MET A 71 7.66 -6.72 -4.07
CA MET A 71 8.68 -5.90 -3.41
C MET A 71 8.05 -4.88 -2.47
N LYS A 72 7.04 -4.14 -2.95
CA LYS A 72 6.30 -3.19 -2.11
C LYS A 72 5.59 -3.86 -0.93
N GLN A 73 5.01 -5.04 -1.14
CA GLN A 73 4.36 -5.79 -0.07
C GLN A 73 5.36 -6.24 0.98
N MET A 74 6.48 -6.80 0.54
CA MET A 74 7.54 -7.31 1.40
C MET A 74 8.24 -6.18 2.18
N GLU A 75 8.43 -5.01 1.56
CA GLU A 75 8.93 -3.81 2.25
C GLU A 75 7.98 -3.33 3.37
N ARG A 76 6.66 -3.40 3.15
CA ARG A 76 5.66 -3.07 4.18
C ARG A 76 5.76 -4.02 5.36
N GLU A 77 5.84 -5.33 5.09
CA GLU A 77 5.97 -6.35 6.13
C GLU A 77 7.25 -6.17 6.94
N ILE A 78 8.39 -5.91 6.29
CA ILE A 78 9.65 -5.61 6.98
C ILE A 78 9.50 -4.38 7.89
N LYS A 79 8.80 -3.33 7.45
CA LYS A 79 8.57 -2.13 8.25
C LYS A 79 7.74 -2.45 9.51
N GLU A 80 6.69 -3.24 9.37
CA GLU A 80 5.86 -3.68 10.50
C GLU A 80 6.64 -4.56 11.48
N LEU A 81 7.37 -5.55 10.97
CA LEU A 81 8.19 -6.44 11.80
C LEU A 81 9.29 -5.69 12.56
N LYS A 82 9.96 -4.72 11.91
CA LYS A 82 10.95 -3.87 12.59
C LYS A 82 10.33 -3.04 13.70
N ARG A 83 9.13 -2.48 13.48
CA ARG A 83 8.39 -1.73 14.50
C ARG A 83 8.03 -2.62 15.69
N ALA A 84 7.55 -3.83 15.45
CA ALA A 84 7.24 -4.80 16.51
C ALA A 84 8.49 -5.18 17.33
N ASN A 85 9.62 -5.45 16.65
CA ASN A 85 10.87 -5.77 17.32
C ASN A 85 11.41 -4.62 18.19
N GLU A 86 11.20 -3.37 17.77
CA GLU A 86 11.60 -2.21 18.59
C GLU A 86 10.82 -2.12 19.90
N ILE A 87 9.50 -2.38 19.86
CA ILE A 87 8.64 -2.44 21.05
C ILE A 87 9.18 -3.50 22.02
N LEU A 88 9.43 -4.71 21.52
CA LEU A 88 9.91 -5.83 22.33
C LEU A 88 11.28 -5.55 22.95
N ARG A 89 12.22 -5.00 22.19
CA ARG A 89 13.57 -4.68 22.70
C ARG A 89 13.53 -3.62 23.80
N LYS A 90 12.73 -2.57 23.62
CA LYS A 90 12.58 -1.51 24.63
C LYS A 90 11.83 -2.01 25.87
N ALA A 91 10.81 -2.86 25.70
CA ALA A 91 10.16 -3.53 26.82
C ALA A 91 11.17 -4.38 27.61
N ALA A 92 11.97 -5.21 26.93
CA ALA A 92 13.01 -6.03 27.57
C ALA A 92 14.04 -5.18 28.33
N ALA A 93 14.52 -4.09 27.75
CA ALA A 93 15.44 -3.16 28.43
C ALA A 93 14.81 -2.53 29.68
N PHE A 94 13.51 -2.20 29.61
CA PHE A 94 12.78 -1.64 30.74
C PHE A 94 12.64 -2.64 31.89
N PHE A 95 12.35 -3.91 31.59
CA PHE A 95 12.27 -4.96 32.60
C PHE A 95 13.61 -5.19 33.31
N ILE A 96 14.72 -5.24 32.56
CA ILE A 96 16.07 -5.38 33.14
C ILE A 96 16.38 -4.22 34.10
N GLN A 97 16.07 -2.98 33.71
CA GLN A 97 16.33 -1.81 34.55
C GLN A 97 15.45 -1.79 35.81
N ALA A 98 14.17 -2.16 35.69
CA ALA A 98 13.25 -2.20 36.82
C ALA A 98 13.63 -3.27 37.85
N GLU A 99 14.23 -4.38 37.41
CA GLU A 99 14.72 -5.45 38.27
C GLU A 99 16.01 -5.06 39.02
N LEU A 100 16.90 -4.30 38.37
CA LEU A 100 18.11 -3.76 39.02
C LEU A 100 17.80 -2.71 40.09
N ASP A 101 16.79 -1.88 39.88
CA ASP A 101 16.45 -0.76 40.78
C ASP A 101 15.64 -1.22 42.02
N ARG A 102 14.94 -2.36 41.92
CA ARG A 102 14.14 -2.93 43.02
C ARG A 102 14.15 -4.47 42.98
N PRO A 103 14.90 -5.15 43.87
CA PRO A 103 14.98 -6.62 43.89
C PRO A 103 13.71 -7.33 44.43
N HIS A 104 12.58 -6.62 44.53
CA HIS A 104 11.28 -7.14 44.95
C HIS A 104 10.20 -6.74 43.95
N LYS A 105 9.24 -7.66 43.71
CA LYS A 105 8.12 -7.58 42.76
C LYS A 105 7.73 -6.14 42.37
N CYS A 106 8.19 -5.69 41.20
CA CYS A 106 7.87 -4.38 40.65
C CYS A 106 6.73 -4.50 39.63
N TRP A 107 5.82 -3.52 39.65
CA TRP A 107 4.76 -3.41 38.65
C TRP A 107 5.30 -2.57 37.49
N VAL A 108 5.08 -3.07 36.27
CA VAL A 108 5.37 -2.35 35.03
C VAL A 108 4.06 -2.15 34.32
N TYR A 109 3.84 -0.92 33.87
CA TYR A 109 2.64 -0.51 33.16
C TYR A 109 3.01 -0.16 31.73
N THR A 110 2.13 -0.54 30.80
CA THR A 110 2.30 -0.25 29.37
C THR A 110 1.03 0.37 28.83
N ALA A 111 1.14 1.54 28.22
CA ALA A 111 0.08 2.15 27.43
C ALA A 111 0.26 1.79 25.96
N PHE A 112 -0.84 1.43 25.28
CA PHE A 112 -0.89 1.23 23.84
C PHE A 112 -1.98 2.11 23.23
N ILE A 113 -1.66 2.75 22.11
CA ILE A 113 -2.60 3.49 21.28
C ILE A 113 -2.76 2.74 19.98
N ILE A 114 -3.99 2.38 19.65
CA ILE A 114 -4.34 1.60 18.46
C ILE A 114 -5.14 2.49 17.53
N ASP A 115 -4.79 2.49 16.25
CA ASP A 115 -5.62 3.04 15.19
C ASP A 115 -6.61 1.96 14.73
N VAL A 116 -7.90 2.21 14.96
CA VAL A 116 -8.98 1.26 14.65
C VAL A 116 -9.10 0.99 13.15
N PHE A 117 -8.85 1.99 12.30
CA PHE A 117 -8.96 1.84 10.85
C PHE A 117 -7.86 0.93 10.29
N SER A 118 -6.62 1.12 10.76
CA SER A 118 -5.47 0.33 10.30
C SER A 118 -5.19 -0.91 11.14
N ARG A 119 -5.87 -1.07 12.29
CA ARG A 119 -5.64 -2.15 13.28
C ARG A 119 -4.18 -2.26 13.74
N ALA A 120 -3.45 -1.14 13.72
CA ALA A 120 -2.05 -1.08 14.06
C ALA A 120 -1.83 -0.32 15.38
N ILE A 121 -0.82 -0.73 16.15
CA ILE A 121 -0.33 0.03 17.31
C ILE A 121 0.45 1.23 16.76
N VAL A 122 -0.09 2.43 17.00
CA VAL A 122 0.45 3.69 16.48
C VAL A 122 1.27 4.45 17.52
N GLY A 123 1.11 4.15 18.81
CA GLY A 123 1.95 4.71 19.87
C GLY A 123 1.93 3.82 21.09
N TRP A 124 2.98 3.88 21.91
CA TRP A 124 3.10 3.05 23.10
C TRP A 124 4.14 3.64 24.07
N LYS A 125 3.97 3.35 25.36
CA LYS A 125 4.91 3.78 26.41
C LYS A 125 4.92 2.77 27.54
N VAL A 126 6.11 2.55 28.13
CA VAL A 126 6.29 1.69 29.30
C VAL A 126 6.79 2.55 30.46
N SER A 127 6.26 2.32 31.67
CA SER A 127 6.62 3.03 32.90
C SER A 127 6.55 2.11 34.12
N THR A 128 7.31 2.40 35.17
CA THR A 128 7.20 1.77 36.49
C THR A 128 6.11 2.42 37.34
N ARG A 129 5.47 3.47 36.83
CA ARG A 129 4.37 4.20 37.48
C ARG A 129 3.20 4.35 36.51
N MET A 130 2.00 3.98 36.96
CA MET A 130 0.77 4.24 36.23
C MET A 130 0.34 5.70 36.46
N ASN A 131 0.72 6.59 35.55
CA ASN A 131 0.36 8.02 35.59
C ASN A 131 -0.12 8.52 34.22
N THR A 132 -0.71 9.72 34.23
CA THR A 132 -1.24 10.35 33.00
C THR A 132 -0.13 10.67 32.00
N ASP A 133 1.07 11.05 32.46
CA ASP A 133 2.20 11.38 31.59
C ASP A 133 2.58 10.20 30.67
N MET A 134 2.58 8.96 31.19
CA MET A 134 2.84 7.78 30.37
C MET A 134 1.83 7.65 29.22
N VAL A 135 0.55 7.95 29.48
CA VAL A 135 -0.52 7.84 28.48
C VAL A 135 -0.41 8.98 27.46
N LEU A 136 -0.09 10.20 27.91
CA LEU A 136 0.12 11.35 27.04
C LEU A 136 1.32 11.15 26.11
N ASP A 137 2.43 10.62 26.61
CA ASP A 137 3.60 10.28 25.80
C ASP A 137 3.27 9.26 24.69
N ALA A 138 2.48 8.22 25.02
CA ALA A 138 2.04 7.23 24.05
C ALA A 138 1.11 7.84 22.99
N LEU A 139 0.25 8.77 23.39
CA LEU A 139 -0.65 9.49 22.49
C LEU A 139 0.09 10.46 21.58
N GLU A 140 1.05 11.23 22.12
CA GLU A 140 1.87 12.16 21.36
C GLU A 140 2.69 11.42 20.30
N GLN A 141 3.31 10.29 20.66
CA GLN A 141 3.97 9.42 19.70
C GLN A 141 3.02 8.97 18.58
N ALA A 142 1.79 8.57 18.93
CA ALA A 142 0.79 8.16 17.95
C ALA A 142 0.38 9.29 16.99
N LEU A 143 0.19 10.50 17.51
CA LEU A 143 -0.16 11.66 16.69
C LEU A 143 0.97 12.03 15.73
N HIS A 144 2.23 12.02 16.20
CA HIS A 144 3.39 12.26 15.36
C HIS A 144 3.55 11.22 14.25
N ASP A 145 3.46 9.93 14.58
CA ASP A 145 3.57 8.83 13.61
C ASP A 145 2.51 8.90 12.50
N ARG A 146 1.34 9.48 12.79
CA ARG A 146 0.23 9.66 11.83
C ARG A 146 0.23 11.02 11.14
N GLY A 147 1.23 11.87 11.39
CA GLY A 147 1.36 13.18 10.75
C GLY A 147 0.39 14.24 11.29
N MET A 148 0.11 14.22 12.60
CA MET A 148 -0.77 15.16 13.31
C MET A 148 -2.17 15.30 12.67
N PRO A 149 -2.93 14.20 12.57
CA PRO A 149 -4.24 14.22 11.95
C PRO A 149 -5.22 15.12 12.73
N LYS A 150 -6.05 15.88 12.01
CA LYS A 150 -7.11 16.70 12.59
C LYS A 150 -8.44 15.93 12.58
N ASN A 151 -9.35 16.28 13.49
CA ASN A 151 -10.69 15.70 13.60
C ASN A 151 -10.71 14.18 13.91
N VAL A 152 -9.72 13.69 14.66
CA VAL A 152 -9.71 12.32 15.18
C VAL A 152 -10.44 12.23 16.52
N ILE A 153 -11.11 11.12 16.75
CA ILE A 153 -11.78 10.83 18.03
C ILE A 153 -10.91 9.84 18.79
N HIS A 154 -10.54 10.20 20.02
CA HIS A 154 -9.86 9.31 20.94
C HIS A 154 -10.89 8.63 21.84
N HIS A 155 -10.90 7.30 21.85
CA HIS A 155 -11.64 6.50 22.81
C HIS A 155 -10.65 5.94 23.82
N SER A 156 -10.89 6.21 25.10
CA SER A 156 -10.15 5.61 26.21
C SER A 156 -11.09 4.76 27.05
N ASP A 157 -10.66 3.54 27.33
CA ASP A 157 -11.29 2.70 28.34
C ASP A 157 -10.60 2.92 29.69
N ARG A 158 -11.32 2.65 30.78
CA ARG A 158 -10.70 2.62 32.11
C ARG A 158 -9.74 1.42 32.21
N GLY A 159 -8.45 1.71 32.40
CA GLY A 159 -7.46 0.72 32.82
C GLY A 159 -7.68 0.28 34.28
N VAL A 160 -7.21 -0.92 34.62
CA VAL A 160 -7.26 -1.54 35.96
C VAL A 160 -5.92 -1.37 36.68
#